data_AF-A0A2S8BJS9-F1
#
_entry.id   AF-A0A2S8BJS9-F1
#
_cell.length_a   1.000
_cell.length_b   1.000
_cell.length_c   1.000
_cell.angle_alpha   90.00
_cell.angle_beta   90.00
_cell.angle_gamma   90.00
#
_symmetry.space_group_name_H-M   'P 1'
#
loop_
_entity.id
_entity.type
_entity.pdbx_description
1 polymer ?
#
loop_
_entity_poly.entity_id
_entity_poly.type
_entity_poly.pdbx_seq_one_letter_code
_entity_poly.pdbx_strand_id
1 'polypeptide(L)' 'MIPEDVKALAVPTVAHRITLRPEMWVRRIQGSDVVAELLRRLPVPRAHGTTQ' A
#
# COMPACT_ATOMS: atom_id res chain seq x y z
N MET A 1 -2.92 -17.89 -0.21
CA MET A 1 -2.31 -16.58 -0.51
C MET A 1 -1.43 -16.21 0.66
N ILE A 2 -0.14 -15.98 0.42
CA ILE A 2 0.77 -15.50 1.46
C ILE A 2 0.78 -13.96 1.47
N PRO A 3 1.12 -13.32 2.60
CA PRO A 3 1.17 -11.86 2.67
C PRO A 3 2.07 -11.20 1.61
N GLU A 4 3.06 -11.93 1.11
CA GLU A 4 3.94 -11.46 0.04
C GLU A 4 3.21 -11.28 -1.30
N ASP A 5 2.26 -12.17 -1.62
CA ASP A 5 1.43 -12.04 -2.83
C ASP A 5 0.59 -10.75 -2.79
N VAL A 6 0.06 -10.41 -1.61
CA VAL A 6 -0.71 -9.18 -1.40
C VAL A 6 0.18 -7.94 -1.56
N LYS A 7 1.39 -7.97 -1.01
CA LYS A 7 2.35 -6.86 -1.15
C LYS A 7 2.76 -6.63 -2.60
N ALA A 8 3.02 -7.71 -3.35
CA ALA A 8 3.36 -7.64 -4.76
C ALA A 8 2.24 -6.99 -5.60
N LEU A 9 0.98 -7.23 -5.25
CA LEU A 9 -0.18 -6.71 -5.96
C LEU A 9 -0.66 -5.34 -5.47
N ALA A 10 -0.27 -4.90 -4.28
CA ALA A 10 -0.81 -3.70 -3.65
C ALA A 10 -0.55 -2.41 -4.46
N VAL A 11 0.67 -2.20 -4.97
CA VAL A 11 0.98 -1.01 -5.79
C VAL A 11 0.19 -0.99 -7.10
N PRO A 12 0.24 -2.02 -7.97
CA PRO A 12 -0.48 -1.98 -9.24
C PRO A 12 -2.01 -1.93 -9.09
N THR A 13 -2.59 -2.39 -7.97
CA THR A 13 -4.06 -2.41 -7.77
C THR A 13 -4.62 -1.20 -7.02
N VAL A 14 -3.82 -0.57 -6.16
CA VAL A 14 -4.32 0.50 -5.27
C VAL A 14 -3.80 1.88 -5.68
N ALA A 15 -2.61 1.99 -6.29
CA ALA A 15 -2.00 3.30 -6.59
C ALA A 15 -2.90 4.18 -7.49
N HIS A 16 -3.55 3.58 -8.49
CA HIS A 16 -4.44 4.29 -9.40
C HIS A 16 -5.81 4.64 -8.78
N ARG A 17 -6.09 4.14 -7.57
CA ARG A 17 -7.35 4.40 -6.83
C ARG A 17 -7.19 5.52 -5.80
N ILE A 18 -5.99 6.08 -5.66
CA ILE A 18 -5.69 7.13 -4.70
C ILE A 18 -5.81 8.48 -5.38
N THR A 19 -6.72 9.31 -4.88
CA THR A 19 -6.80 10.73 -5.26
C THR A 19 -5.91 11.54 -4.33
N LEU A 20 -4.91 12.20 -4.89
CA LEU A 20 -4.03 13.10 -4.16
C LEU A 20 -4.52 14.54 -4.28
N ARG A 21 -4.21 15.34 -3.26
CA ARG A 21 -4.41 16.79 -3.34
C ARG A 21 -3.38 17.42 -4.30
N PRO A 22 -3.70 18.52 -4.99
CA PRO A 22 -2.81 19.13 -5.99
C PRO A 22 -1.41 19.49 -5.46
N GLU A 23 -1.29 19.85 -4.18
CA GLU A 23 0.00 20.23 -3.58
C GLU A 23 1.00 19.07 -3.57
N MET A 24 0.52 17.83 -3.63
CA MET A 24 1.37 16.64 -3.68
C MET A 24 2.03 16.45 -5.04
N TRP A 25 1.37 16.85 -6.13
CA TRP A 25 1.91 16.76 -7.48
C TRP A 25 3.04 17.75 -7.71
N VAL A 26 2.94 18.95 -7.13
CA VAL A 26 4.01 19.95 -7.14
C VAL A 26 5.28 19.37 -6.51
N ARG A 27 5.12 18.54 -5.48
CA ARG A 27 6.20 17.82 -4.80
C ARG A 27 6.63 16.54 -5.52
N ARG A 28 6.09 16.27 -6.72
CA ARG A 28 6.29 15.05 -7.52
C ARG A 28 5.91 13.75 -6.81
N ILE A 29 5.01 13.79 -5.83
CA ILE A 29 4.55 12.59 -5.13
C ILE A 29 3.41 11.94 -5.92
N GLN A 30 3.56 10.66 -6.23
CA GLN A 30 2.60 9.82 -6.92
C GLN A 30 1.85 8.89 -5.94
N GLY A 31 0.71 8.35 -6.38
CA GLY A 31 -0.06 7.38 -5.59
C GLY A 31 0.75 6.12 -5.26
N SER A 32 1.64 5.69 -6.16
CA SER A 32 2.56 4.57 -5.95
C SER A 32 3.52 4.81 -4.78
N ASP A 33 4.02 6.04 -4.62
CA ASP A 33 4.97 6.40 -3.57
C ASP A 33 4.31 6.29 -2.19
N VAL A 34 3.04 6.72 -2.11
CA VAL A 34 2.24 6.61 -0.88
C VAL A 34 2.01 5.15 -0.51
N VAL A 35 1.62 4.31 -1.47
CA VAL A 35 1.39 2.88 -1.21
C VAL A 35 2.69 2.19 -0.80
N ALA A 36 3.80 2.45 -1.49
CA ALA A 36 5.10 1.87 -1.16
C ALA A 36 5.56 2.23 0.27
N GLU A 37 5.37 3.49 0.66
CA GLU A 37 5.73 3.94 2.02
C GLU A 37 4.82 3.33 3.09
N LEU A 38 3.51 3.19 2.80
CA LEU A 38 2.58 2.49 3.70
C LEU A 38 2.98 1.02 3.89
N LEU A 39 3.31 0.31 2.81
CA LEU A 39 3.75 -1.10 2.88
C LEU A 39 5.07 -1.28 3.64
N ARG A 40 5.95 -0.27 3.64
CA ARG A 40 7.17 -0.26 4.46
C ARG A 40 6.87 -0.07 5.94
N ARG A 41 5.90 0.79 6.28
CA ARG A 41 5.59 1.17 7.66
C ARG A 41 4.66 0.19 8.36
N LEU A 42 3.79 -0.49 7.62
CA LEU A 42 2.81 -1.40 8.18
C LEU A 42 3.43 -2.79 8.35
N PRO A 43 3.52 -3.31 9.59
CA PRO A 43 3.96 -4.68 9.79
C PRO A 43 2.97 -5.65 9.17
N VAL A 44 3.47 -6.76 8.63
CA VAL A 44 2.61 -7.84 8.16
C VAL A 44 1.88 -8.42 9.37
N PRO A 45 0.54 -8.47 9.36
CA PRO A 45 -0.19 -9.17 10.40
C PRO A 45 0.31 -10.61 10.44
N ARG A 46 0.81 -11.04 11.60
CA ARG A 46 1.02 -12.46 11.82
C ARG A 46 -0.36 -13.08 11.70
N ALA A 47 -0.51 -14.10 10.86
CA ALA A 47 -1.75 -14.85 10.78
C ALA A 47 -1.98 -15.47 12.17
N HIS A 48 -2.70 -14.75 13.03
CA HIS A 48 -3.38 -15.34 14.16
C HIS A 48 -4.36 -16.28 13.48
N GLY A 49 -4.07 -17.59 13.53
CA GLY A 49 -5.06 -18.59 13.16
C GLY A 49 -6.35 -18.20 13.86
N THR A 50 -7.43 -18.17 13.10
CA THR A 50 -8.80 -18.05 13.58
C THR A 50 -8.96 -18.67 14.96
N THR A 51 -9.04 -17.79 15.97
CA THR A 51 -9.70 -18.07 17.25
C THR A 51 -10.64 -16.91 17.51
N GLN A 52 -11.68 -16.80 16.67
CA GLN A 52 -13.08 -16.78 17.04
C GLN A 52 -13.95 -16.58 15.79
#